data_AF-A0A257V5T4-F1
#
_entry.id   AF-A0A257V5T4-F1
#
_cell.length_a   1.000
_cell.length_b   1.000
_cell.length_c   1.000
_cell.angle_alpha   90.00
_cell.angle_beta   90.00
_cell.angle_gamma   90.00
#
_symmetry.space_group_name_H-M   'P 1'
#
loop_
_entity.id
_entity.type
_entity.pdbx_description
1 polymer ?
#
loop_
_entity_poly.entity_id
_entity_poly.type
_entity_poly.pdbx_seq_one_letter_code
_entity_poly.pdbx_strand_id
1 'polypeptide(L)' 'MIPGFDCAVEGPGVIGETPVLRPGASFEYTSFCPLPTPFGTMRGSYLMRAEAGWEFHVEIAQFSLVAPQAVN' A
#
# COMPACT_ATOMS: atom_id res chain seq x y z
N MET A 1 0.78 24.77 -12.64
CA MET A 1 0.34 23.80 -11.62
C MET A 1 -0.18 22.59 -12.37
N ILE A 2 0.68 21.60 -12.63
CA ILE A 2 0.32 20.42 -13.45
C ILE A 2 -0.51 19.50 -12.53
N PRO A 3 -1.71 19.05 -12.94
CA PRO A 3 -2.55 18.20 -12.10
C PRO A 3 -1.76 16.95 -11.69
N GLY A 4 -1.66 16.72 -10.38
CA GLY A 4 -1.05 15.51 -9.85
C GLY A 4 -1.84 14.31 -10.36
N PHE A 5 -1.18 13.41 -11.08
CA PHE A 5 -1.76 12.14 -11.47
C PHE A 5 -2.01 11.32 -10.20
N ASP A 6 -3.27 11.16 -9.80
CA ASP A 6 -3.67 10.17 -8.82
C ASP A 6 -3.93 8.82 -9.51
N CYS A 7 -3.28 7.77 -9.04
CA CYS A 7 -3.52 6.41 -9.51
C CYS A 7 -3.99 5.59 -8.32
N ALA A 8 -5.26 5.17 -8.35
CA ALA A 8 -5.84 4.29 -7.35
C ALA A 8 -5.71 2.84 -7.81
N VAL A 9 -5.22 1.98 -6.91
CA VAL A 9 -5.15 0.53 -7.12
C VAL A 9 -6.00 -0.12 -6.04
N GLU A 10 -6.99 -0.90 -6.47
CA GLU A 10 -7.84 -1.70 -5.61
C GLU A 10 -7.84 -3.16 -6.10
N GLY A 11 -7.82 -4.10 -5.17
CA GLY A 11 -7.81 -5.52 -5.50
C GLY A 11 -7.96 -6.42 -4.26
N PRO A 12 -8.44 -7.66 -4.45
CA PRO A 12 -8.55 -8.61 -3.35
C PRO A 12 -7.17 -9.12 -2.91
N GLY A 13 -6.86 -8.91 -1.63
CA GLY A 13 -5.60 -9.37 -1.02
C GLY A 13 -4.38 -8.55 -1.42
N VAL A 14 -3.21 -9.06 -1.05
CA VAL A 14 -1.90 -8.51 -1.39
C VAL A 14 -1.17 -9.55 -2.21
N ILE A 15 -0.59 -9.19 -3.36
CA ILE A 15 0.10 -10.11 -4.30
C ILE A 15 -0.71 -11.34 -4.75
N GLY A 16 -2.05 -11.30 -4.64
CA GLY A 16 -2.93 -12.44 -4.93
C GLY A 16 -3.15 -13.39 -3.74
N GLU A 17 -2.60 -13.05 -2.57
CA GLU A 17 -2.75 -13.79 -1.32
C GLU A 17 -3.57 -13.01 -0.29
N THR A 18 -4.34 -13.72 0.52
CA THR A 18 -5.03 -13.18 1.71
C THR A 18 -4.38 -13.79 2.96
N PRO A 19 -3.26 -13.25 3.44
CA PRO A 19 -2.55 -13.83 4.58
C PRO A 19 -3.38 -13.70 5.86
N VAL A 20 -3.41 -14.78 6.66
CA VAL A 20 -4.04 -14.77 7.99
C VAL A 20 -2.97 -14.43 9.03
N LEU A 21 -3.06 -13.23 9.61
CA LEU A 21 -2.17 -12.77 10.67
C LEU A 21 -2.69 -13.22 12.04
N ARG A 22 -1.97 -14.15 12.68
CA ARG A 22 -2.20 -14.49 14.09
C ARG A 22 -1.61 -13.41 15.01
N PRO A 23 -2.04 -13.30 16.28
CA PRO A 23 -1.42 -12.40 17.24
C PRO A 23 0.10 -12.61 17.31
N GLY A 24 0.87 -11.55 17.07
CA GLY A 24 2.34 -11.57 17.04
C GLY A 24 2.97 -12.04 15.72
N ALA A 25 2.16 -12.42 14.71
CA ALA A 25 2.66 -12.70 13.38
C ALA A 25 2.83 -11.40 12.56
N SER A 26 3.81 -11.40 11.68
CA SER A 26 4.05 -10.34 10.70
C SER A 26 4.08 -10.94 9.29
N PHE A 27 3.53 -10.21 8.32
CA PHE A 27 3.63 -10.55 6.91
C PHE A 27 4.26 -9.37 6.18
N GLU A 28 5.34 -9.64 5.45
CA GLU A 28 6.07 -8.65 4.68
C GLU A 28 6.02 -9.05 3.21
N TYR A 29 5.72 -8.10 2.35
CA TYR A 29 5.71 -8.31 0.91
C TYR A 29 6.28 -7.08 0.20
N THR A 30 6.82 -7.29 -0.99
CA THR A 30 7.31 -6.22 -1.85
C THR A 30 6.42 -6.13 -3.08
N SER A 31 5.82 -4.98 -3.31
CA SER A 31 5.12 -4.66 -4.55
C SER A 31 5.92 -3.67 -5.39
N PHE A 32 5.55 -3.57 -6.67
CA PHE A 32 6.09 -2.58 -7.59
C PHE A 32 5.01 -1.57 -7.95
N CYS A 33 5.33 -0.29 -7.80
CA CYS A 33 4.48 0.81 -8.24
C CYS A 33 5.27 1.64 -9.27
N PRO A 34 4.94 1.55 -10.57
CA PRO A 34 5.60 2.38 -11.58
C PRO A 34 5.10 3.82 -11.46
N LEU A 35 5.98 4.74 -11.05
CA LEU A 35 5.68 6.17 -11.03
C LEU A 35 6.29 6.84 -12.28
N PRO A 36 5.52 7.66 -13.01
CA PRO A 36 6.05 8.45 -14.13
C PRO A 36 6.93 9.63 -13.66
N THR A 37 6.91 9.95 -12.37
CA THR A 37 7.64 11.06 -11.75
C THR A 37 8.74 10.58 -10.81
N PRO A 38 9.87 11.31 -10.70
CA PRO A 38 10.96 10.96 -9.77
C PRO A 38 10.59 11.11 -8.29
N PHE A 39 9.49 11.81 -8.00
CA PHE A 39 8.92 12.00 -6.67
C PHE A 39 7.43 11.67 -6.70
N GLY A 40 6.95 11.00 -5.68
CA GLY A 40 5.52 10.78 -5.46
C GLY A 40 5.22 10.46 -4.00
N THR A 41 3.94 10.34 -3.69
CA THR A 41 3.47 9.90 -2.38
C THR A 41 2.51 8.74 -2.56
N MET A 42 2.50 7.82 -1.60
CA MET A 42 1.58 6.70 -1.56
C MET A 42 0.85 6.70 -0.24
N ARG A 43 -0.45 6.42 -0.29
CA ARG A 43 -1.35 6.27 0.86
C ARG A 43 -2.39 5.22 0.51
N GLY A 44 -2.99 4.60 1.51
CA GLY A 44 -4.05 3.63 1.27
C GLY A 44 -4.59 3.07 2.57
N SER A 45 -5.40 2.04 2.45
CA SER A 45 -5.88 1.27 3.60
C SER A 45 -6.08 -0.18 3.21
N TYR A 46 -5.90 -1.09 4.17
CA TYR A 46 -6.22 -2.49 4.02
C TYR A 46 -7.56 -2.79 4.68
N LEU A 47 -8.44 -3.49 3.96
CA LEU A 47 -9.61 -4.10 4.56
C LEU A 47 -9.20 -5.43 5.18
N MET A 48 -9.23 -5.48 6.52
CA MET A 48 -8.92 -6.67 7.30
C MET A 48 -10.21 -7.28 7.82
N ARG A 49 -10.24 -8.61 7.92
CA ARG A 49 -11.35 -9.35 8.56
C ARG A 49 -10.84 -10.04 9.81
N ALA A 50 -11.46 -9.74 10.95
CA ALA A 50 -11.17 -10.40 12.21
C ALA A 50 -11.74 -11.83 12.24
N GLU A 51 -11.17 -12.69 13.09
CA GLU A 51 -11.69 -14.06 13.29
C GLU A 51 -13.15 -14.08 13.75
N ALA A 52 -13.58 -13.06 14.50
CA ALA A 52 -14.96 -12.88 14.92
C ALA A 52 -15.91 -12.41 13.80
N GLY A 53 -15.44 -12.31 12.56
CA GLY A 53 -16.25 -12.05 11.36
C GLY A 53 -16.52 -10.57 11.06
N TRP A 54 -16.04 -9.64 11.88
CA TRP A 54 -16.15 -8.21 11.60
C TRP A 54 -14.97 -7.71 10.77
N GLU A 55 -15.23 -6.71 9.94
CA GLU A 55 -14.25 -6.10 9.04
C GLU A 55 -13.81 -4.75 9.57
N PHE A 56 -12.55 -4.41 9.38
CA PHE A 56 -11.98 -3.14 9.81
C PHE A 56 -10.91 -2.66 8.85
N HIS A 57 -10.78 -1.34 8.75
CA HIS A 57 -9.79 -0.71 7.89
C HIS A 57 -8.53 -0.42 8.69
N VAL A 58 -7.38 -0.81 8.13
CA VAL A 58 -6.06 -0.45 8.64
C VAL A 58 -5.47 0.60 7.71
N GLU A 59 -5.32 1.82 8.22
CA GLU A 59 -4.77 2.94 7.46
C GLU A 59 -3.27 2.78 7.23
N ILE A 60 -2.84 2.97 5.97
CA ILE A 60 -1.45 3.08 5.58
C ILE A 60 -1.13 4.56 5.52
N ALA A 61 -0.35 5.02 6.49
CA ALA A 61 0.08 6.40 6.57
C ALA A 61 0.80 6.83 5.28
N GLN A 62 0.58 8.08 4.87
CA GLN A 62 1.19 8.60 3.65
C GLN A 62 2.71 8.57 3.77
N PHE A 63 3.38 7.92 2.81
CA PHE A 63 4.83 7.90 2.72
C PHE A 63 5.30 8.41 1.35
N SER A 64 6.54 8.91 1.30
CA SER A 64 7.13 9.48 0.08
C SER A 64 7.92 8.42 -0.67
N LEU A 65 7.70 8.34 -1.98
CA LEU A 65 8.46 7.52 -2.91
C LEU A 65 9.44 8.46 -3.64
N VAL A 66 10.73 8.19 -3.47
CA VAL A 66 11.81 8.96 -4.10
C VAL A 66 12.60 8.00 -4.99
N ALA A 67 12.66 8.29 -6.28
CA ALA A 67 13.51 7.52 -7.18
C ALA A 67 14.98 7.73 -6.77
N PRO A 68 15.80 6.67 -6.66
CA PRO A 68 17.20 6.80 -6.27
C PRO A 68 18.03 7.67 -7.23
N GLN A 69 17.55 7.84 -8.47
CA GLN A 69 18.15 8.73 -9.48
C GLN A 69 17.87 10.23 -9.24
N ALA A 70 16.99 10.56 -8.29
CA ALA A 70 16.60 11.93 -7.96
C ALA A 70 17.42 12.55 -6.82
N VAL A 71 18.26 11.76 -6.15
CA VAL A 71 19.20 12.22 -5.14
C VAL A 71 20.61 12.28 -5.76
N ASN A 72 21.07 13.48 -6.10
CA ASN A 72 22.43 13.78 -6.53
C ASN A 72 22.89 15.08 -5.87
#